data_AF-L7MC63-F1
#
_entry.id   AF-L7MC63-F1
#
_cell.length_a   1.000
_cell.length_b   1.000
_cell.length_c   1.000
_cell.angle_alpha   90.00
_cell.angle_beta   90.00
_cell.angle_gamma   90.00
#
_symmetry.space_group_name_H-M   'P 1'
#
loop_
_entity.id
_entity.type
_entity.pdbx_description
1 polymer ?
#
loop_
_entity_poly.entity_id
_entity_poly.type
_entity_poly.pdbx_seq_one_letter_code
_entity_poly.pdbx_strand_id
1 'polypeptide(L)'
;MIRKERLLGVLFLTFITAHYMLYIAHCQVTIRPCEVRNTSSNTKACVYGVNKTVKDGYDVLWAPPNCSRWVCNVSQEAFFVYGCAGASDHRYMALPMPLGACYWPKCCNETLHPECFKG
;
A
#
# COMPACT_ATOMS: atom_id res chain seq x y z
N MET A 1 30.04 -0.51 27.30
CA MET A 1 29.76 -1.67 26.41
C MET A 1 28.32 -1.75 25.88
N ILE A 2 27.49 -0.70 25.99
CA ILE A 2 26.03 -0.72 25.71
C ILE A 2 25.66 -0.27 24.27
N ARG A 3 26.61 0.33 23.54
CA ARG A 3 26.36 0.97 22.23
C ARG A 3 26.22 -0.01 21.05
N LYS A 4 26.82 -1.21 21.14
CA LYS A 4 26.81 -2.21 20.05
C LYS A 4 25.49 -2.98 19.95
N GLU A 5 24.86 -3.31 21.08
CA GLU A 5 23.59 -4.05 21.09
C GLU A 5 22.41 -3.20 20.59
N ARG A 6 22.37 -1.91 20.92
CA ARG A 6 21.38 -0.98 20.35
C ARG A 6 21.54 -0.84 18.83
N LEU A 7 22.76 -0.88 18.31
CA LEU A 7 23.02 -0.80 16.87
C LEU A 7 22.54 -2.06 16.14
N LEU A 8 22.77 -3.24 16.72
CA LEU A 8 22.25 -4.50 16.18
C LEU A 8 20.73 -4.55 16.20
N GLY A 9 20.09 -4.09 17.29
CA GLY A 9 18.64 -4.03 17.40
C GLY A 9 18.00 -3.12 16.34
N VAL A 10 18.59 -1.95 16.10
CA VAL A 10 18.12 -1.03 15.04
C VAL A 10 18.31 -1.66 13.66
N LEU A 11 19.47 -2.26 13.38
CA LEU A 11 19.73 -2.96 12.12
C LEU A 11 18.71 -4.09 11.87
N PHE A 12 18.40 -4.88 12.89
CA PHE A 12 17.42 -5.96 12.77
C PHE A 12 16.00 -5.42 12.50
N LEU A 13 15.61 -4.35 13.18
CA LEU A 13 14.32 -3.69 12.95
C LEU A 13 14.22 -3.13 11.52
N THR A 14 15.29 -2.49 11.03
CA THR A 14 15.35 -1.99 9.64
C THR A 14 15.31 -3.12 8.61
N PHE A 15 15.90 -4.27 8.92
CA PHE A 15 15.91 -5.41 8.02
C PHE A 15 14.52 -6.04 7.91
N ILE A 16 13.83 -6.19 9.05
CA ILE A 16 12.45 -6.69 9.12
C ILE A 16 11.51 -5.73 8.39
N THR A 17 11.58 -4.43 8.67
CA THR A 17 10.71 -3.46 8.00
C THR A 17 10.95 -3.45 6.49
N ALA A 18 12.20 -3.47 6.02
CA ALA A 18 12.53 -3.57 4.60
C ALA A 18 11.97 -4.85 3.96
N HIS A 19 12.09 -6.01 4.62
CA HIS A 19 11.53 -7.27 4.13
C HIS A 19 10.00 -7.22 4.02
N TYR A 20 9.32 -6.65 5.01
CA TYR A 20 7.87 -6.49 4.98
C TYR A 20 7.41 -5.50 3.89
N MET A 21 8.16 -4.42 3.64
CA MET A 21 7.85 -3.47 2.56
C MET A 21 8.02 -4.14 1.18
N LEU A 22 9.13 -4.85 0.97
CA LEU A 22 9.43 -5.56 -0.29
C LEU A 22 8.41 -6.68 -0.56
N TYR A 23 8.02 -7.44 0.47
CA TYR A 23 7.05 -8.53 0.33
C TYR A 23 5.71 -8.04 -0.25
N ILE A 24 5.20 -6.91 0.23
CA ILE A 24 3.92 -6.36 -0.22
C ILE A 24 3.98 -5.89 -1.68
N ALA A 25 5.12 -5.32 -2.11
CA ALA A 25 5.31 -4.89 -3.49
C ALA A 25 5.34 -6.06 -4.50
N HIS A 26 5.82 -7.24 -4.08
CA HIS A 26 5.94 -8.43 -4.94
C HIS A 26 4.77 -9.41 -4.85
N CYS A 27 3.86 -9.30 -3.88
CA CYS A 27 2.69 -10.16 -3.79
C CYS A 27 1.64 -9.86 -4.88
N GLN A 28 1.00 -10.90 -5.40
CA GLN A 28 -0.17 -10.75 -6.28
C GLN A 28 -1.36 -10.19 -5.49
N VAL A 29 -1.72 -10.81 -4.37
CA VAL A 29 -2.77 -10.36 -3.44
C VAL A 29 -2.42 -10.80 -2.01
N THR A 30 -2.52 -9.90 -1.04
CA THR A 30 -2.45 -10.19 0.41
C THR A 30 -3.72 -9.68 1.08
N ILE A 31 -4.26 -10.41 2.05
CA ILE A 31 -5.43 -9.99 2.82
C ILE A 31 -4.96 -9.31 4.11
N ARG A 32 -5.38 -8.06 4.33
CA ARG A 32 -5.12 -7.29 5.56
C ARG A 32 -6.43 -7.10 6.32
N PRO A 33 -6.59 -7.66 7.53
CA PRO A 33 -7.79 -7.43 8.32
C PRO A 33 -7.93 -5.94 8.67
N CYS A 34 -9.17 -5.44 8.70
CA CYS A 34 -9.47 -4.05 9.05
C CYS A 34 -10.79 -3.94 9.82
N GLU A 35 -10.92 -2.89 10.62
CA GLU A 35 -12.18 -2.56 11.26
C GLU A 35 -13.17 -2.00 10.23
N VAL A 36 -14.42 -2.46 10.25
CA VAL A 36 -15.51 -1.89 9.43
C VAL A 36 -16.35 -0.96 10.30
N ARG A 37 -16.58 0.27 9.83
CA ARG A 37 -17.45 1.24 10.49
C ARG A 37 -18.64 1.62 9.61
N ASN A 38 -19.75 1.91 10.28
CA ASN A 38 -20.86 2.59 9.65
C ASN A 38 -20.51 4.07 9.49
N THR A 39 -20.68 4.57 8.27
CA THR A 39 -20.52 6.00 7.95
C THR A 39 -21.83 6.74 8.15
N SER A 40 -21.79 8.08 8.17
CA SER A 40 -22.96 8.95 8.38
C SER A 40 -24.09 8.74 7.36
N SER A 41 -23.83 8.07 6.23
CA SER A 41 -24.80 7.68 5.21
C SER A 41 -25.33 6.24 5.35
N ASN A 42 -25.20 5.59 6.52
CA ASN A 42 -25.52 4.18 6.78
C ASN A 42 -24.80 3.17 5.86
N THR A 43 -23.75 3.61 5.16
CA THR A 43 -22.92 2.75 4.34
C THR A 43 -21.76 2.21 5.18
N LYS A 44 -21.47 0.91 5.06
CA LYS A 44 -20.31 0.30 5.69
C LYS A 44 -19.04 0.70 4.94
N ALA A 45 -17.95 0.91 5.68
CA ALA A 45 -16.66 1.33 5.14
C ALA A 45 -15.52 0.71 5.95
N CYS A 46 -14.43 0.34 5.28
CA CYS A 46 -13.21 -0.14 5.92
C CYS A 46 -12.42 1.03 6.49
N VAL A 47 -11.93 0.90 7.72
CA VAL A 47 -11.06 1.89 8.36
C VAL A 47 -9.61 1.66 7.93
N TYR A 48 -8.97 2.70 7.40
CA TYR A 48 -7.53 2.71 7.15
C TYR A 48 -6.87 3.89 7.87
N GLY A 49 -5.89 3.60 8.72
CA GLY A 49 -5.27 4.60 9.59
C GLY A 49 -6.19 5.11 10.70
N VAL A 50 -5.85 6.25 11.30
CA VAL A 50 -6.44 6.68 12.58
C VAL A 50 -7.89 7.19 12.44
N ASN A 51 -8.30 7.70 11.28
CA ASN A 51 -9.64 8.30 11.10
C ASN A 51 -10.14 8.31 9.64
N LYS A 52 -9.51 7.56 8.73
CA LYS A 52 -9.93 7.55 7.33
C LYS A 52 -10.72 6.27 7.06
N THR A 53 -11.78 6.40 6.28
CA THR A 53 -12.63 5.28 5.87
C THR A 53 -12.67 5.18 4.37
N VAL A 54 -12.83 3.97 3.87
CA VAL A 54 -12.93 3.63 2.44
C VAL A 54 -14.22 2.88 2.26
N LYS A 55 -15.07 3.37 1.37
CA LYS A 55 -16.31 2.70 1.03
C LYS A 55 -16.03 1.30 0.47
N ASP A 56 -16.96 0.39 0.66
CA ASP A 56 -16.87 -0.94 0.09
C ASP A 56 -16.61 -0.91 -1.43
N GLY A 57 -15.64 -1.71 -1.90
CA GLY A 57 -15.23 -1.77 -3.30
C GLY A 57 -14.36 -0.61 -3.81
N TYR A 58 -14.04 0.39 -2.96
CA TYR A 58 -13.16 1.48 -3.35
C TYR A 58 -11.68 1.13 -3.10
N ASP A 59 -10.83 1.72 -3.94
CA ASP A 59 -9.39 1.52 -3.93
C ASP A 59 -8.67 2.65 -3.18
N VAL A 60 -7.64 2.28 -2.40
CA VAL A 60 -6.62 3.19 -1.89
C VAL A 60 -5.30 2.85 -2.56
N LEU A 61 -4.69 3.87 -3.17
CA LEU A 61 -3.42 3.72 -3.88
C LEU A 61 -2.29 4.25 -3.01
N TRP A 62 -1.23 3.46 -2.88
CA TRP A 62 -0.05 3.83 -2.11
C TRP A 62 1.13 4.13 -3.04
N ALA A 63 1.92 5.11 -2.63
CA ALA A 63 3.17 5.50 -3.27
C ALA A 63 4.36 4.70 -2.69
N PRO A 64 5.55 4.78 -3.29
CA PRO A 64 6.77 4.22 -2.72
C PRO A 64 7.00 4.68 -1.26
N PRO A 65 7.60 3.84 -0.41
CA PRO A 65 8.19 2.52 -0.71
C PRO A 65 7.17 1.38 -0.81
N ASN A 66 5.90 1.59 -0.43
CA ASN A 66 4.86 0.56 -0.41
C ASN A 66 3.90 0.69 -1.60
N CYS A 67 4.46 0.65 -2.82
CA CYS A 67 3.66 0.74 -4.04
C CYS A 67 2.64 -0.40 -4.11
N SER A 68 1.38 -0.12 -3.77
CA SER A 68 0.33 -1.13 -3.63
C SER A 68 -1.06 -0.51 -3.78
N ARG A 69 -2.03 -1.33 -4.14
CA ARG A 69 -3.45 -0.97 -4.19
C ARG A 69 -4.23 -1.77 -3.16
N TRP A 70 -5.02 -1.08 -2.34
CA TRP A 70 -5.81 -1.69 -1.27
C TRP A 70 -7.28 -1.52 -1.59
N VAL A 71 -8.00 -2.62 -1.74
CA VAL A 71 -9.43 -2.61 -2.06
C VAL A 71 -10.20 -2.98 -0.80
N CYS A 72 -11.12 -2.11 -0.37
CA CYS A 72 -11.97 -2.42 0.78
C CYS A 72 -12.98 -3.52 0.43
N ASN A 73 -13.02 -4.56 1.25
CA ASN A 73 -14.06 -5.58 1.22
C ASN A 73 -14.72 -5.67 2.60
N VAL A 74 -15.87 -5.05 2.73
CA VAL A 74 -16.66 -5.02 3.97
C VAL A 74 -17.16 -6.41 4.36
N SER A 75 -17.54 -7.25 3.41
CA SER A 75 -18.06 -8.59 3.69
C SER A 75 -17.02 -9.51 4.32
N GLN A 76 -15.75 -9.26 4.05
CA GLN A 76 -14.62 -10.01 4.63
C GLN A 76 -13.89 -9.24 5.73
N GLU A 77 -14.37 -8.05 6.09
CA GLU A 77 -13.75 -7.16 7.09
C GLU A 77 -12.24 -6.98 6.84
N ALA A 78 -11.86 -6.83 5.56
CA ALA A 78 -10.46 -6.82 5.15
C ALA A 78 -10.21 -5.93 3.93
N PHE A 79 -8.96 -5.49 3.81
CA PHE A 79 -8.40 -4.96 2.57
C PHE A 79 -7.73 -6.05 1.77
N PHE A 80 -8.06 -6.12 0.48
CA PHE A 80 -7.27 -6.86 -0.49
C PHE A 80 -6.14 -5.96 -1.00
N VAL A 81 -4.91 -6.33 -0.66
CA VAL A 81 -3.69 -5.61 -1.00
C VAL A 81 -3.05 -6.24 -2.21
N TYR A 82 -3.04 -5.51 -3.32
CA TYR A 82 -2.41 -5.88 -4.58
C TYR A 82 -1.07 -5.19 -4.69
N GLY A 83 0.00 -5.96 -4.92
CA GLY A 83 1.32 -5.43 -5.24
C GLY A 83 1.45 -5.11 -6.74
N CYS A 84 2.69 -5.12 -7.24
CA CYS A 84 3.01 -4.71 -8.60
C CYS A 84 2.84 -5.80 -9.67
N ALA A 85 2.64 -7.05 -9.26
CA ALA A 85 2.50 -8.18 -10.19
C ALA A 85 1.31 -8.05 -11.16
N GLY A 86 0.27 -7.28 -10.81
CA GLY A 86 -0.90 -7.03 -11.67
C GLY A 86 -1.01 -5.58 -12.18
N ALA A 87 0.07 -4.82 -12.13
CA ALA A 87 0.05 -3.38 -12.41
C ALA A 87 0.15 -3.03 -13.91
N SER A 88 0.81 -3.87 -14.72
CA SER A 88 1.15 -3.61 -16.14
C SER A 88 -0.06 -3.38 -17.03
N ASP A 89 -1.17 -4.05 -16.75
CA ASP A 89 -2.38 -4.02 -17.58
C ASP A 89 -3.57 -3.39 -16.85
N HIS A 90 -3.32 -2.72 -15.72
CA HIS A 90 -4.38 -2.14 -14.93
C HIS A 90 -4.93 -0.87 -15.58
N ARG A 91 -6.26 -0.68 -15.54
CA ARG A 91 -6.95 0.49 -16.11
C ARG A 91 -6.43 1.84 -15.59
N TYR A 92 -5.84 1.85 -14.40
CA TYR A 92 -5.24 3.05 -13.81
C TYR A 92 -3.95 3.50 -14.49
N MET A 93 -3.29 2.66 -15.30
CA MET A 93 -2.18 3.12 -16.16
C MET A 93 -2.65 4.11 -17.23
N ALA A 94 -3.91 3.99 -17.70
CA ALA A 94 -4.46 4.87 -18.72
C ALA A 94 -4.98 6.20 -18.14
N LEU A 95 -5.04 6.36 -16.81
CA LEU A 95 -5.54 7.57 -16.19
C LEU A 95 -4.46 8.67 -16.18
N PRO A 96 -4.81 9.92 -16.53
CA PRO A 96 -3.89 11.04 -16.39
C PRO A 96 -3.67 11.33 -14.89
N MET A 97 -2.58 10.79 -14.34
CA MET A 97 -2.14 11.13 -12.99
C MET A 97 -1.37 12.45 -13.01
N PRO A 98 -1.53 13.31 -11.98
CA PRO A 98 -0.73 14.53 -11.85
C PRO A 98 0.77 14.23 -11.95
N LEU A 99 1.53 15.12 -12.58
CA LEU A 99 2.99 15.02 -12.60
C LEU A 99 3.52 15.02 -11.15
N GLY A 100 4.32 14.01 -10.80
CA GLY A 100 4.81 13.77 -9.44
C GLY A 100 3.92 12.89 -8.55
N ALA A 101 2.69 12.57 -8.97
CA ALA A 101 1.85 11.61 -8.26
C ALA A 101 2.32 10.17 -8.58
N CYS A 102 3.10 9.61 -7.67
CA CYS A 102 3.74 8.30 -7.82
C CYS A 102 2.97 7.20 -7.11
N TYR A 103 1.67 7.09 -7.39
CA TYR A 103 0.82 6.05 -6.82
C TYR A 103 0.81 4.80 -7.69
N TRP A 104 0.39 3.67 -7.10
CA TRP A 104 0.12 2.44 -7.87
C TRP A 104 -0.91 2.72 -8.98
N PRO A 105 -0.73 2.21 -10.22
CA PRO A 105 0.31 1.30 -10.70
C PRO A 105 1.57 2.00 -11.25
N LYS A 106 1.60 3.34 -11.31
CA LYS A 106 2.71 4.10 -11.90
C LYS A 106 4.05 3.80 -11.20
N CYS A 107 4.03 3.74 -9.86
CA CYS A 107 5.21 3.38 -9.08
C CYS A 107 5.65 1.91 -9.21
N CYS A 108 4.96 1.07 -9.97
CA CYS A 108 5.40 -0.32 -10.18
C CYS A 108 6.43 -0.46 -11.30
N ASN A 109 6.65 0.59 -12.09
CA ASN A 109 7.60 0.57 -13.19
C ASN A 109 8.71 1.59 -12.94
N GLU A 110 9.74 1.19 -12.20
CA GLU A 110 10.92 2.00 -11.88
C GLU A 110 11.67 2.47 -13.13
N THR A 111 11.70 1.64 -14.18
CA THR A 111 12.42 1.96 -15.42
C THR A 111 11.70 3.04 -16.23
N LEU A 112 10.37 3.01 -16.27
CA LEU A 112 9.55 3.99 -16.98
C LEU A 112 9.32 5.26 -16.14
N HIS A 113 9.30 5.13 -14.81
CA HIS A 113 9.00 6.21 -13.87
C HIS A 113 10.08 6.37 -12.79
N PRO A 114 11.34 6.65 -13.17
CA PRO A 114 12.42 6.84 -12.21
C PRO A 114 12.21 8.07 -11.33
N GLU A 115 11.38 9.04 -11.74
CA GLU A 115 11.00 10.19 -10.92
C GLU A 115 10.30 9.80 -9.61
N CYS A 116 9.72 8.60 -9.54
CA CYS A 116 9.00 8.13 -8.36
C CYS A 116 9.89 7.65 -7.21
N PHE A 117 11.19 7.51 -7.46
CA PHE A 117 12.15 6.91 -6.54
C PHE A 117 13.33 7.82 -6.20
N LYS A 118 13.37 9.02 -6.79
CA LYS A 118 14.36 10.05 -6.47
C LYS A 118 13.87 10.84 -5.26
N GLY A 119 14.25 10.38 -4.07
CA GLY A 119 14.14 11.12 -2.80
C GLY A 119 15.38 11.95 -2.52
#